data_AF-A0A0M8WE70-F1
#
_entry.id   AF-A0A0M8WE70-F1
#
_cell.length_a   1.000
_cell.length_b   1.000
_cell.length_c   1.000
_cell.angle_alpha   90.00
_cell.angle_beta   90.00
_cell.angle_gamma   90.00
#
_symmetry.space_group_name_H-M   'P 1'
#
loop_
_entity.id
_entity.type
_entity.pdbx_description
1 polymer ?
#
loop_
_entity_poly.entity_id
_entity_poly.type
_entity_poly.pdbx_seq_one_letter_code
_entity_poly.pdbx_strand_id
1 'polypeptide(L)'
;MLAAELWTYAYPALKVMLRDCLVVPQLRRLGVPTPVLTAEQIEAITQTDGHRHDLAGAMIVRALPRFLERVVVENKWDQVRSALTTHFVNACLLAYPDVVKQWIKERYQLTSGFDELGLVAVRQDTELVIENRELVRAVVLRAPERIRPILTWLWLGYTVTEVAEKLKLNPSTIRSRLFEFRKGTLLPLVRSGQLIPPHGHVLQSSRLAVEAGAR
;
A
#
# COMPACT_ATOMS: atom_id res chain seq x y z
N MET A 1 -13.53 -22.03 23.75
CA MET A 1 -14.54 -20.96 23.80
C MET A 1 -13.89 -19.58 23.87
N LEU A 2 -13.01 -19.29 24.84
CA LEU A 2 -12.37 -17.98 25.00
C LEU A 2 -11.65 -17.41 23.75
N ALA A 3 -10.81 -18.20 23.07
CA ALA A 3 -10.07 -17.72 21.90
C ALA A 3 -10.97 -17.22 20.76
N ALA A 4 -12.14 -17.86 20.57
CA ALA A 4 -13.11 -17.45 19.56
C ALA A 4 -13.79 -16.12 19.92
N GLU A 5 -14.09 -15.89 21.20
CA GLU A 5 -14.64 -14.62 21.70
C GLU A 5 -13.63 -13.48 21.54
N LEU A 6 -12.37 -13.73 21.91
CA LEU A 6 -11.27 -12.79 21.73
C LEU A 6 -11.07 -12.43 20.26
N TRP A 7 -11.13 -13.41 19.36
CA TRP A 7 -11.05 -13.19 17.92
C TRP A 7 -12.21 -12.33 17.42
N THR A 8 -13.44 -12.72 17.78
CA THR A 8 -14.69 -12.05 17.35
C THR A 8 -14.70 -10.58 17.75
N TYR A 9 -14.16 -10.26 18.93
CA TYR A 9 -14.04 -8.88 19.40
C TYR A 9 -12.86 -8.13 18.76
N ALA A 10 -11.65 -8.70 18.83
CA ALA A 10 -10.44 -7.98 18.46
C ALA A 10 -10.33 -7.73 16.96
N TYR A 11 -10.75 -8.69 16.15
CA TYR A 11 -10.60 -8.62 14.69
C TYR A 11 -11.26 -7.38 14.06
N PRO A 12 -12.57 -7.10 14.26
CA PRO A 12 -13.19 -5.88 13.72
C PRO A 12 -12.61 -4.60 14.34
N ALA A 13 -12.27 -4.62 15.63
CA ALA A 13 -11.67 -3.46 16.30
C ALA A 13 -10.32 -3.08 15.67
N LEU A 14 -9.43 -4.07 15.46
CA LEU A 14 -8.13 -3.85 14.84
C LEU A 14 -8.26 -3.36 13.39
N LYS A 15 -9.22 -3.88 12.61
CA LYS A 15 -9.47 -3.39 11.25
C LYS A 15 -9.84 -1.91 11.24
N VAL A 16 -10.71 -1.47 12.16
CA VAL A 16 -11.07 -0.06 12.30
C VAL A 16 -9.85 0.77 12.69
N MET A 17 -9.06 0.30 13.66
CA MET A 17 -7.84 1.01 14.08
C MET A 17 -6.80 1.13 12.96
N LEU A 18 -6.66 0.11 12.12
CA LEU A 18 -5.77 0.14 10.95
C LEU A 18 -6.27 1.10 9.87
N ARG A 19 -7.59 1.12 9.62
CA ARG A 19 -8.22 2.05 8.67
C ARG A 19 -8.02 3.51 9.08
N ASP A 20 -8.19 3.79 10.37
CA ASP A 20 -8.18 5.15 10.91
C ASP A 20 -6.81 5.58 11.44
N CYS A 21 -5.75 4.81 11.15
CA CYS A 21 -4.38 5.03 11.64
C CYS A 21 -4.24 5.16 13.17
N LEU A 22 -5.15 4.57 13.95
CA LEU A 22 -5.18 4.67 15.41
C LEU A 22 -4.18 3.74 16.11
N VAL A 23 -3.60 2.77 15.41
CA VAL A 23 -2.59 1.86 15.98
C VAL A 23 -1.35 2.62 16.46
N VAL A 24 -0.85 3.56 15.67
CA VAL A 24 0.39 4.31 15.97
C VAL A 24 0.23 5.19 17.22
N PRO A 25 -0.82 6.03 17.37
CA PRO A 25 -1.08 6.75 18.61
C PRO A 25 -1.19 5.85 19.84
N GLN A 26 -1.84 4.69 19.72
CA GLN A 26 -2.00 3.77 20.84
C GLN A 26 -0.68 3.09 21.24
N LEU A 27 0.16 2.72 20.27
CA LEU A 27 1.50 2.20 20.57
C LEU A 27 2.37 3.22 21.32
N ARG A 28 2.28 4.51 20.95
CA ARG A 28 2.99 5.57 21.69
C ARG A 28 2.52 5.67 23.14
N ARG A 29 1.21 5.55 23.39
CA ARG A 29 0.66 5.51 24.76
C ARG A 29 1.16 4.31 25.56
N LEU A 30 1.42 3.18 24.88
CA LEU A 30 2.01 1.98 25.47
C LEU A 30 3.54 2.06 25.62
N GLY A 31 4.18 3.17 25.23
CA GLY A 31 5.63 3.34 25.31
C GLY A 31 6.43 2.49 24.32
N VAL A 32 5.79 1.98 23.27
CA VAL A 32 6.44 1.13 22.26
C VAL A 32 6.93 1.97 21.09
N PRO A 33 8.17 1.75 20.61
CA PRO A 33 8.67 2.38 19.39
C PRO A 33 7.73 2.12 18.21
N THR A 34 7.32 3.19 17.53
CA THR A 34 6.41 3.09 16.38
C THR A 34 7.21 2.87 15.10
N PRO A 35 6.82 1.90 14.25
CA PRO A 35 7.44 1.71 12.95
C PRO A 35 7.23 2.96 12.08
N VAL A 36 8.27 3.37 11.37
CA VAL A 36 8.20 4.46 10.39
C VAL A 36 7.69 3.87 9.08
N LEU A 37 6.50 4.29 8.67
CA LEU A 37 5.87 3.87 7.41
C LEU A 37 5.96 5.00 6.39
N THR A 38 6.17 4.63 5.12
CA THR A 38 6.06 5.58 4.02
C THR A 38 4.60 5.98 3.79
N ALA A 39 4.37 7.12 3.12
CA ALA A 39 3.02 7.55 2.76
C ALA A 39 2.29 6.47 1.92
N GLU A 40 3.01 5.78 1.03
CA GLU A 40 2.46 4.69 0.24
C GLU A 40 2.05 3.47 1.08
N GLN A 41 2.85 3.11 2.08
CA GLN A 41 2.50 2.01 3.00
C GLN A 41 1.28 2.36 3.85
N ILE A 42 1.19 3.60 4.33
CA ILE A 42 0.03 4.10 5.07
C ILE A 42 -1.22 4.06 4.18
N GLU A 43 -1.11 4.54 2.93
CA GLU A 43 -2.22 4.50 1.97
C GLU A 43 -2.65 3.06 1.67
N ALA A 44 -1.69 2.14 1.47
CA ALA A 44 -1.98 0.74 1.21
C ALA A 44 -2.79 0.10 2.35
N ILE A 45 -2.39 0.33 3.61
CA ILE A 45 -3.10 -0.17 4.80
C ILE A 45 -4.48 0.49 4.94
N THR A 46 -4.57 1.82 4.79
CA THR A 46 -5.82 2.56 5.04
C THR A 46 -6.86 2.37 3.94
N GLN A 47 -6.44 2.19 2.69
CA GLN A 47 -7.35 2.13 1.53
C GLN A 47 -7.69 0.70 1.10
N THR A 48 -6.91 -0.32 1.49
CA THR A 48 -7.12 -1.70 1.02
C THR A 48 -7.64 -2.60 2.14
N ASP A 49 -8.89 -3.09 2.00
CA ASP A 49 -9.47 -3.96 3.03
C ASP A 49 -8.73 -5.28 3.22
N GLY A 50 -8.23 -5.86 2.12
CA GLY A 50 -7.39 -7.08 2.18
C GLY A 50 -6.16 -6.90 3.04
N HIS A 51 -5.41 -5.80 2.89
CA HIS A 51 -4.24 -5.55 3.74
C HIS A 51 -4.60 -5.38 5.22
N ARG A 52 -5.75 -4.77 5.54
CA ARG A 52 -6.23 -4.71 6.92
C ARG A 52 -6.65 -6.08 7.45
N HIS A 53 -7.25 -6.92 6.60
CA HIS A 53 -7.61 -8.29 6.95
C HIS A 53 -6.36 -9.08 7.36
N ASP A 54 -5.34 -9.06 6.51
CA ASP A 54 -4.08 -9.80 6.71
C ASP A 54 -3.36 -9.31 7.98
N LEU A 55 -3.21 -8.00 8.14
CA LEU A 55 -2.55 -7.41 9.29
C LEU A 55 -3.30 -7.69 10.60
N ALA A 56 -4.62 -7.49 10.64
CA ALA A 56 -5.41 -7.75 11.85
C ALA A 56 -5.34 -9.22 12.26
N GLY A 57 -5.45 -10.15 11.30
CA GLY A 57 -5.31 -11.58 11.54
C GLY A 57 -3.91 -11.92 12.08
N ALA A 58 -2.86 -11.42 11.43
CA ALA A 58 -1.48 -11.67 11.84
C ALA A 58 -1.17 -11.12 13.25
N MET A 59 -1.70 -9.94 13.61
CA MET A 59 -1.59 -9.38 14.96
C MET A 59 -2.20 -10.31 16.01
N ILE A 60 -3.41 -10.83 15.76
CA ILE A 60 -4.11 -11.73 16.68
C ILE A 60 -3.36 -13.05 16.81
N VAL A 61 -3.00 -13.68 15.69
CA VAL A 61 -2.26 -14.95 15.67
C VAL A 61 -0.95 -14.83 16.44
N ARG A 62 -0.23 -13.70 16.29
CA ARG A 62 1.03 -13.47 16.99
C ARG A 62 0.85 -13.18 18.48
N ALA A 63 -0.20 -12.47 18.88
CA ALA A 63 -0.44 -12.09 20.26
C ALA A 63 -1.07 -13.21 21.11
N LEU A 64 -1.94 -14.03 20.52
CA LEU A 64 -2.80 -14.97 21.24
C LEU A 64 -2.03 -15.98 22.12
N PRO A 65 -0.97 -16.67 21.67
CA PRO A 65 -0.29 -17.66 22.50
C PRO A 65 0.29 -17.05 23.79
N ARG A 66 1.02 -15.94 23.66
CA ARG A 66 1.63 -15.23 24.80
C ARG A 66 0.59 -14.59 25.71
N PHE A 67 -0.53 -14.15 25.13
CA PHE A 67 -1.63 -13.61 25.92
C PHE A 67 -2.26 -14.69 26.79
N LEU A 68 -2.59 -15.85 26.20
CA LEU A 68 -3.19 -16.96 26.94
C LEU A 68 -2.26 -17.48 28.04
N GLU A 69 -0.96 -17.58 27.77
CA GLU A 69 0.04 -17.91 28.79
C GLU A 69 -0.01 -16.93 29.97
N ARG A 70 0.06 -15.62 29.69
CA ARG A 70 0.03 -14.58 30.75
C ARG A 70 -1.28 -14.56 31.55
N VAL A 71 -2.41 -14.72 30.88
CA VAL A 71 -3.73 -14.57 31.51
C VAL A 71 -4.16 -15.87 32.20
N VAL A 72 -4.02 -17.00 31.54
CA VAL A 72 -4.55 -18.30 32.02
C VAL A 72 -3.55 -19.01 32.91
N VAL A 73 -2.27 -19.03 32.53
CA VAL A 73 -1.24 -19.78 33.26
C VAL A 73 -0.64 -18.92 34.37
N GLU A 74 -0.27 -17.68 34.05
CA GLU A 74 0.41 -16.80 35.01
C GLU A 74 -0.54 -15.94 35.85
N ASN A 75 -1.84 -15.95 35.54
CA ASN A 75 -2.88 -15.13 36.19
C ASN A 75 -2.52 -13.63 36.31
N LYS A 76 -1.84 -13.07 35.29
CA LYS A 76 -1.36 -11.68 35.29
C LYS A 76 -2.40 -10.66 34.81
N TRP A 77 -3.65 -11.06 34.63
CA TRP A 77 -4.74 -10.16 34.26
C TRP A 77 -5.44 -9.61 35.50
N ASP A 78 -5.53 -8.29 35.57
CA ASP A 78 -6.28 -7.55 36.60
C ASP A 78 -7.56 -6.96 35.99
N GLN A 79 -8.70 -7.53 36.37
CA GLN A 79 -10.02 -7.13 35.88
C GLN A 79 -10.40 -5.70 36.31
N VAL A 80 -9.86 -5.19 37.42
CA VAL A 80 -10.14 -3.82 37.90
C VAL A 80 -9.48 -2.80 36.98
N ARG A 81 -8.31 -3.11 36.43
CA ARG A 81 -7.57 -2.22 35.53
C ARG A 81 -8.13 -2.19 34.11
N SER A 82 -8.61 -3.34 33.61
CA SER A 82 -9.16 -3.41 32.25
C SER A 82 -10.01 -4.66 32.01
N ALA A 83 -11.04 -4.50 31.18
CA ALA A 83 -11.75 -5.63 30.60
C ALA A 83 -10.78 -6.54 29.80
N LEU A 84 -11.03 -7.85 29.82
CA LEU A 84 -10.19 -8.86 29.18
C LEU A 84 -9.98 -8.58 27.68
N THR A 85 -11.05 -8.15 26.99
CA THR A 85 -11.02 -7.79 25.58
C THR A 85 -10.13 -6.59 25.28
N THR A 86 -10.17 -5.55 26.12
CA THR A 86 -9.27 -4.39 26.03
C THR A 86 -7.83 -4.80 26.28
N HIS A 87 -7.59 -5.64 27.29
CA HIS A 87 -6.26 -6.17 27.58
C HIS A 87 -5.70 -6.96 26.37
N PHE A 88 -6.55 -7.75 25.72
CA PHE A 88 -6.19 -8.52 24.53
C PHE A 88 -5.91 -7.64 23.31
N VAL A 89 -6.73 -6.61 23.06
CA VAL A 89 -6.45 -5.64 21.99
C VAL A 89 -5.10 -4.97 22.22
N ASN A 90 -4.78 -4.57 23.45
CA ASN A 90 -3.45 -4.03 23.78
C ASN A 90 -2.33 -5.03 23.47
N ALA A 91 -2.49 -6.31 23.81
CA ALA A 91 -1.52 -7.35 23.43
C ALA A 91 -1.35 -7.49 21.91
N CYS A 92 -2.44 -7.37 21.14
CA CYS A 92 -2.39 -7.34 19.68
C CYS A 92 -1.64 -6.11 19.15
N LEU A 93 -1.85 -4.93 19.75
CA LEU A 93 -1.12 -3.71 19.39
C LEU A 93 0.38 -3.87 19.63
N LEU A 94 0.79 -4.49 20.75
CA LEU A 94 2.20 -4.78 21.03
C LEU A 94 2.85 -5.69 19.97
N ALA A 95 2.07 -6.52 19.28
CA ALA A 95 2.55 -7.36 18.18
C ALA A 95 2.68 -6.62 16.84
N TYR A 96 2.07 -5.44 16.69
CA TYR A 96 2.01 -4.70 15.43
C TYR A 96 3.37 -4.37 14.80
N PRO A 97 4.40 -3.89 15.54
CA PRO A 97 5.67 -3.50 14.91
C PRO A 97 6.33 -4.65 14.13
N ASP A 98 6.30 -5.85 14.69
CA ASP A 98 6.84 -7.04 14.03
C ASP A 98 5.99 -7.45 12.83
N VAL A 99 4.67 -7.42 12.98
CA VAL A 99 3.73 -7.81 11.93
C VAL A 99 3.84 -6.88 10.73
N VAL A 100 3.87 -5.56 10.95
CA VAL A 100 3.98 -4.60 9.84
C VAL A 100 5.35 -4.66 9.17
N LYS A 101 6.42 -4.90 9.93
CA LYS A 101 7.77 -5.10 9.37
C LYS A 101 7.81 -6.32 8.44
N GLN A 102 7.20 -7.42 8.86
CA GLN A 102 7.08 -8.61 8.03
C GLN A 102 6.21 -8.37 6.79
N TRP A 103 5.06 -7.73 6.95
CA TRP A 103 4.17 -7.38 5.85
C TRP A 103 4.85 -6.47 4.80
N ILE A 104 5.64 -5.48 5.23
CA ILE A 104 6.43 -4.63 4.32
C ILE A 104 7.42 -5.48 3.52
N LYS A 105 8.13 -6.41 4.18
CA LYS A 105 9.11 -7.28 3.53
C LYS A 105 8.45 -8.17 2.48
N GLU A 106 7.35 -8.82 2.83
CA GLU A 106 6.59 -9.69 1.93
C GLU A 106 6.03 -8.90 0.73
N ARG A 107 5.49 -7.71 1.00
CA ARG A 107 5.01 -6.82 -0.04
C ARG A 107 6.13 -6.41 -0.99
N TYR A 108 7.29 -6.04 -0.47
CA TYR A 108 8.46 -5.68 -1.28
C TYR A 108 8.90 -6.83 -2.17
N GLN A 109 8.90 -8.07 -1.66
CA GLN A 109 9.23 -9.27 -2.46
C GLN A 109 8.23 -9.51 -3.59
N LEU A 110 6.94 -9.25 -3.34
CA LEU A 110 5.90 -9.36 -4.37
C LEU A 110 6.05 -8.25 -5.42
N THR A 111 6.33 -7.00 -5.01
CA THR A 111 6.48 -5.87 -5.94
C THR A 111 7.80 -5.90 -6.70
N SER A 112 8.89 -6.37 -6.10
CA SER A 112 10.19 -6.51 -6.77
C SER A 112 10.15 -7.47 -7.95
N GLY A 113 9.32 -8.52 -7.87
CA GLY A 113 9.09 -9.42 -9.00
C GLY A 113 8.41 -8.73 -10.20
N PHE A 114 7.53 -7.75 -9.94
CA PHE A 114 6.93 -6.93 -11.01
C PHE A 114 7.90 -5.90 -11.57
N ASP A 115 8.81 -5.38 -10.75
CA ASP A 115 9.89 -4.49 -11.22
C ASP A 115 10.86 -5.26 -12.12
N GLU A 116 11.23 -6.49 -11.74
CA GLU A 116 12.07 -7.35 -12.57
C GLU A 116 11.36 -7.80 -13.85
N LEU A 117 10.10 -8.23 -13.77
CA LEU A 117 9.29 -8.53 -14.96
C LEU A 117 9.14 -7.31 -15.85
N GLY A 118 8.86 -6.13 -15.31
CA GLY A 118 8.82 -4.88 -16.09
C GLY A 118 10.15 -4.56 -16.76
N LEU A 119 11.27 -4.76 -16.08
CA LEU A 119 12.61 -4.58 -16.64
C LEU A 119 12.95 -5.63 -17.71
N VAL A 120 12.55 -6.89 -17.53
CA VAL A 120 12.73 -7.98 -18.51
C VAL A 120 11.85 -7.77 -19.73
N ALA A 121 10.62 -7.37 -19.51
CA ALA A 121 9.67 -7.01 -20.53
C ALA A 121 10.28 -5.88 -21.39
N VAL A 122 10.65 -4.75 -20.75
CA VAL A 122 11.41 -3.66 -21.39
C VAL A 122 12.67 -4.14 -22.12
N ARG A 123 13.31 -5.23 -21.67
CA ARG A 123 14.48 -5.82 -22.34
C ARG A 123 14.18 -6.56 -23.65
N GLN A 124 13.04 -7.23 -23.75
CA GLN A 124 12.72 -8.15 -24.85
C GLN A 124 12.14 -7.48 -26.10
N ASP A 125 11.65 -6.24 -26.00
CA ASP A 125 11.16 -5.50 -27.16
C ASP A 125 12.35 -5.00 -28.01
N THR A 126 12.66 -5.74 -29.08
CA THR A 126 13.87 -5.56 -29.91
C THR A 126 13.56 -4.88 -31.25
N GLU A 127 12.29 -4.57 -31.55
CA GLU A 127 11.91 -3.87 -32.79
C GLU A 127 11.25 -2.49 -32.57
N LEU A 128 10.82 -2.15 -31.35
CA LEU A 128 10.33 -0.80 -31.00
C LEU A 128 11.44 0.05 -30.34
N VAL A 129 12.22 0.71 -31.20
CA VAL A 129 12.92 2.01 -30.99
C VAL A 129 13.51 2.23 -29.60
N ILE A 130 14.83 2.01 -29.49
CA ILE A 130 15.69 2.19 -28.31
C ILE A 130 15.42 3.51 -27.53
N GLU A 131 15.04 4.60 -28.20
CA GLU A 131 14.75 5.90 -27.56
C GLU A 131 13.52 5.87 -26.64
N ASN A 132 12.45 5.12 -26.97
CA ASN A 132 11.26 5.04 -26.12
C ASN A 132 11.46 4.13 -24.90
N ARG A 133 12.47 3.25 -24.97
CA ARG A 133 12.71 2.23 -23.94
C ARG A 133 13.24 2.82 -22.64
N GLU A 134 14.22 3.72 -22.72
CA GLU A 134 14.73 4.42 -21.53
C GLU A 134 13.69 5.37 -20.94
N LEU A 135 12.83 5.96 -21.78
CA LEU A 135 11.70 6.76 -21.33
C LEU A 135 10.68 5.93 -20.54
N VAL A 136 10.22 4.80 -21.08
CA VAL A 136 9.28 3.91 -20.40
C VAL A 136 9.88 3.40 -19.10
N ARG A 137 11.15 2.98 -19.12
CA ARG A 137 11.87 2.56 -17.91
C ARG A 137 11.91 3.68 -16.87
N ALA A 138 12.24 4.90 -17.27
CA ALA A 138 12.27 6.08 -16.41
C ALA A 138 10.90 6.42 -15.82
N VAL A 139 9.81 6.15 -16.55
CA VAL A 139 8.43 6.33 -16.08
C VAL A 139 8.03 5.24 -15.09
N VAL A 140 8.31 3.97 -15.40
CA VAL A 140 7.98 2.82 -14.53
C VAL A 140 8.75 2.93 -13.20
N LEU A 141 10.05 3.23 -13.23
CA LEU A 141 10.85 3.35 -12.00
C LEU A 141 10.43 4.52 -11.11
N ARG A 142 9.88 5.59 -11.68
CA ARG A 142 9.35 6.74 -10.93
C ARG A 142 7.89 6.56 -10.51
N ALA A 143 7.23 5.51 -10.98
CA ALA A 143 5.86 5.25 -10.60
C ALA A 143 5.77 4.74 -9.16
N PRO A 144 4.72 5.12 -8.40
CA PRO A 144 4.40 4.47 -7.13
C PRO A 144 4.24 2.96 -7.30
N GLU A 145 4.55 2.16 -6.27
CA GLU A 145 4.42 0.69 -6.35
C GLU A 145 3.02 0.26 -6.77
N ARG A 146 1.96 0.96 -6.34
CA ARG A 146 0.58 0.65 -6.77
C ARG A 146 0.32 0.84 -8.27
N ILE A 147 1.15 1.62 -8.96
CA ILE A 147 1.03 1.96 -10.38
C ILE A 147 1.96 1.08 -11.22
N ARG A 148 3.11 0.66 -10.70
CA ARG A 148 4.10 -0.14 -11.44
C ARG A 148 3.51 -1.42 -12.07
N PRO A 149 2.80 -2.31 -11.34
CA PRO A 149 2.18 -3.48 -11.95
C PRO A 149 1.19 -3.12 -13.05
N ILE A 150 0.44 -2.03 -12.90
CA ILE A 150 -0.50 -1.55 -13.93
C ILE A 150 0.27 -1.18 -15.20
N LEU A 151 1.33 -0.37 -15.07
CA LEU A 151 2.15 0.03 -16.21
C LEU A 151 2.85 -1.16 -16.87
N THR A 152 3.37 -2.10 -16.07
CA THR A 152 4.02 -3.32 -16.59
C THR A 152 3.05 -4.14 -17.44
N TRP A 153 1.83 -4.39 -16.98
CA TRP A 153 0.85 -5.14 -17.76
C TRP A 153 0.36 -4.40 -19.00
N LEU A 154 0.11 -3.09 -18.91
CA LEU A 154 -0.23 -2.28 -20.07
C LEU A 154 0.88 -2.29 -21.13
N TRP A 155 2.13 -2.27 -20.68
CA TRP A 155 3.30 -2.35 -21.55
C TRP A 155 3.40 -3.71 -22.25
N LEU A 156 3.03 -4.80 -21.56
CA LEU A 156 2.90 -6.15 -22.14
C LEU A 156 1.72 -6.29 -23.13
N GLY A 157 1.01 -5.21 -23.46
CA GLY A 157 -0.09 -5.21 -24.43
C GLY A 157 -1.46 -5.56 -23.85
N TYR A 158 -1.56 -5.76 -22.54
CA TYR A 158 -2.85 -6.02 -21.90
C TYR A 158 -3.72 -4.75 -21.86
N THR A 159 -5.02 -4.93 -22.03
CA THR A 159 -6.02 -3.88 -21.91
C THR A 159 -6.28 -3.53 -20.43
N VAL A 160 -6.76 -2.31 -20.16
CA VAL A 160 -7.14 -1.86 -18.80
C VAL A 160 -8.11 -2.84 -18.11
N THR A 161 -9.01 -3.46 -18.87
CA THR A 161 -9.96 -4.46 -18.39
C THR A 161 -9.26 -5.75 -17.94
N GLU A 162 -8.33 -6.27 -18.74
CA GLU A 162 -7.56 -7.48 -18.38
C GLU A 162 -6.61 -7.22 -17.21
N VAL A 163 -5.99 -6.04 -17.15
CA VAL A 163 -5.17 -5.63 -16.01
C VAL A 163 -6.00 -5.55 -14.73
N ALA A 164 -7.22 -5.02 -14.82
CA ALA A 164 -8.17 -4.98 -13.70
C ALA A 164 -8.48 -6.38 -13.17
N GLU A 165 -8.76 -7.32 -14.06
CA GLU A 165 -9.01 -8.72 -13.68
C GLU A 165 -7.79 -9.35 -13.02
N LYS A 166 -6.59 -9.24 -13.62
CA LYS A 166 -5.36 -9.81 -13.08
C LYS A 166 -4.99 -9.24 -11.71
N LEU A 167 -5.19 -7.94 -11.50
CA LEU A 167 -4.89 -7.26 -10.24
C LEU A 167 -6.05 -7.31 -9.24
N LYS A 168 -7.18 -7.92 -9.60
CA LYS A 168 -8.42 -7.95 -8.80
C LYS A 168 -8.89 -6.53 -8.38
N LEU A 169 -8.83 -5.59 -9.32
CA LEU A 169 -9.24 -4.19 -9.15
C LEU A 169 -10.39 -3.84 -10.10
N ASN A 170 -11.15 -2.80 -9.78
CA ASN A 170 -12.13 -2.25 -10.70
C ASN A 170 -11.42 -1.48 -11.85
N PRO A 171 -11.82 -1.62 -13.13
CA PRO A 171 -11.28 -0.83 -14.24
C PRO A 171 -11.29 0.68 -14.00
N SER A 172 -12.33 1.21 -13.34
CA SER A 172 -12.42 2.62 -12.96
C SER A 172 -11.30 3.01 -11.99
N THR A 173 -10.97 2.15 -11.02
CA THR A 173 -9.88 2.38 -10.08
C THR A 173 -8.53 2.43 -10.79
N ILE A 174 -8.31 1.57 -11.79
CA ILE A 174 -7.10 1.62 -12.63
C ILE A 174 -7.01 2.95 -13.38
N ARG A 175 -8.09 3.39 -14.03
CA ARG A 175 -8.13 4.66 -14.77
C ARG A 175 -7.87 5.85 -13.86
N SER A 176 -8.52 5.93 -12.70
CA SER A 176 -8.28 6.98 -11.71
C SER A 176 -6.83 6.99 -11.23
N ARG A 177 -6.25 5.82 -10.94
CA ARG A 177 -4.85 5.69 -10.53
C ARG A 177 -3.87 6.17 -11.61
N LEU A 178 -4.10 5.79 -12.86
CA LEU A 178 -3.29 6.23 -14.00
C LEU A 178 -3.44 7.73 -14.25
N PHE A 179 -4.65 8.27 -14.09
CA PHE A 179 -4.91 9.70 -14.21
C PHE A 179 -4.16 10.50 -13.15
N GLU A 180 -4.26 10.10 -11.88
CA GLU A 180 -3.54 10.76 -10.78
C GLU A 180 -2.03 10.64 -10.94
N PHE A 181 -1.52 9.48 -11.37
CA PHE A 181 -0.10 9.32 -11.69
C PHE A 181 0.34 10.24 -12.83
N ARG A 182 -0.47 10.34 -13.90
CA ARG A 182 -0.19 11.24 -15.01
C ARG A 182 -0.15 12.69 -14.53
N LYS A 183 -1.13 13.11 -13.74
CA LYS A 183 -1.26 14.48 -13.26
C LYS A 183 -0.19 14.87 -12.24
N GLY A 184 0.08 13.99 -11.28
CA GLY A 184 0.97 14.25 -10.15
C GLY A 184 2.44 13.94 -10.41
N THR A 185 2.76 13.08 -11.38
CA THR A 185 4.15 12.67 -11.64
C THR A 185 4.56 12.92 -13.09
N LEU A 186 3.83 12.40 -14.07
CA LEU A 186 4.27 12.51 -15.48
C LEU A 186 4.23 13.95 -15.99
N LEU A 187 3.14 14.68 -15.79
CA LEU A 187 3.00 16.06 -16.25
C LEU A 187 4.08 17.00 -15.65
N PRO A 188 4.37 16.96 -14.33
CA PRO A 188 5.49 17.70 -13.77
C PRO A 188 6.85 17.36 -14.39
N LEU A 189 7.13 16.07 -14.62
CA LEU A 189 8.41 15.64 -15.22
C LEU A 189 8.57 16.11 -16.67
N VAL A 190 7.48 16.11 -17.44
CA VAL A 190 7.51 16.65 -18.80
C VAL A 190 7.69 18.17 -18.77
N ARG A 191 6.98 18.87 -17.88
CA ARG A 191 7.09 20.33 -17.73
C ARG A 191 8.47 20.78 -17.28
N SER A 192 9.16 20.00 -16.45
CA SER A 192 10.53 20.28 -16.00
C SER A 192 11.61 19.87 -17.01
N GLY A 193 11.24 19.31 -18.16
CA GLY A 193 12.19 18.83 -19.17
C GLY A 193 12.92 17.54 -18.79
N GLN A 194 12.57 16.92 -17.65
CA GLN A 194 13.16 15.67 -17.19
C GLN A 194 12.62 14.44 -17.93
N LEU A 195 11.54 14.62 -18.69
CA LEU A 195 10.92 13.59 -19.52
C LEU A 195 10.51 14.21 -20.86
N ILE A 196 11.06 13.72 -21.97
CA ILE A 196 10.71 14.21 -23.31
C ILE A 196 9.56 13.35 -23.85
N PRO A 197 8.37 13.92 -24.13
CA PRO A 197 7.26 13.13 -24.60
C PRO A 197 7.56 12.60 -26.02
N PRO A 198 7.12 11.37 -26.36
CA PRO A 198 7.33 10.84 -27.70
C PRO A 198 6.65 11.71 -28.77
N HIS A 199 7.20 11.70 -29.99
CA HIS A 199 6.69 12.51 -31.09
C HIS A 199 5.17 12.31 -31.30
N GLY A 200 4.47 13.41 -31.62
CA GLY A 200 3.00 13.43 -31.77
C GLY A 200 2.20 13.56 -30.48
N HIS A 201 2.84 13.50 -29.30
CA HIS A 201 2.17 13.66 -28.01
C HIS A 201 2.25 15.12 -27.55
N VAL A 202 1.25 15.92 -27.92
CA VAL A 202 1.12 17.29 -27.41
C VAL A 202 0.60 17.21 -25.97
N LEU A 203 1.35 17.74 -25.01
CA LEU A 203 0.77 18.08 -23.72
C LEU A 203 -0.39 19.03 -24.00
N GLN A 204 -1.64 18.59 -23.81
CA GLN A 204 -2.77 19.53 -23.75
C GLN A 204 -2.43 20.50 -22.60
N SER A 205 -1.87 21.64 -22.96
CA SER A 205 -1.67 22.78 -22.10
C SER A 205 -3.06 23.12 -21.59
N SER A 206 -3.30 22.80 -20.32
CA SER A 206 -4.53 23.19 -19.64
C SER A 206 -4.70 24.69 -19.87
N ARG A 207 -5.82 25.08 -20.47
CA ARG A 207 -6.37 26.44 -20.48
C ARG A 207 -6.59 26.95 -19.04
N LEU A 208 -5.52 27.14 -18.28
CA LEU A 208 -5.49 27.67 -16.92
C LEU A 208 -4.43 28.77 -16.78
N ALA A 209 -3.93 29.32 -17.89
CA ALA A 209 -2.99 30.44 -17.92
C ALA A 209 -3.54 31.65 -18.69
N VAL A 210 -4.88 31.85 -18.71
CA VAL A 210 -5.51 33.03 -19.33
C VAL A 210 -6.08 34.01 -18.30
N GLU A 211 -6.13 33.68 -17.00
CA GLU A 211 -6.62 34.62 -15.96
C GLU A 211 -5.52 35.28 -15.12
N ALA A 212 -4.24 35.08 -15.43
CA ALA A 212 -3.13 35.76 -14.75
C ALA A 212 -2.53 36.93 -15.56
N GLY A 213 -3.26 37.45 -16.54
CA GLY A 213 -2.80 38.52 -17.45
C GLY A 213 -3.89 39.47 -17.90
N ALA A 214 -4.90 39.72 -17.07
CA ALA A 214 -5.89 40.77 -17.29
C ALA A 214 -6.34 41.38 -15.97
N ARG A 215 -5.49 42.23 -15.39
CA ARG A 215 -5.82 43.50 -14.73
C ARG A 215 -4.54 44.18 -14.24
#